data_AF-A0A8J4UQU1-F1
#
_entry.id   AF-A0A8J4UQU1-F1
#
_cell.length_a   1.000
_cell.length_b   1.000
_cell.length_c   1.000
_cell.angle_alpha   90.00
_cell.angle_beta   90.00
_cell.angle_gamma   90.00
#
_symmetry.space_group_name_H-M   'P 1'
#
loop_
_entity.id
_entity.type
_entity.pdbx_description
1 polymer ?
#
loop_
_entity_poly.entity_id
_entity_poly.type
_entity_poly.pdbx_seq_one_letter_code
_entity_poly.pdbx_strand_id
1 'polypeptide(L)'
;MDVQPQQQIVQQPQHQQHQQIQQQQQIIQQQQLPPEQSVLVNNGSEQYHIPTVTPVKTEEVLGPEGGLDQNTGRGQSAKEEKQQGILRFDVITNDGSLKNLQSLMDLKNVFSKQLPKMPREYIVRLMFDKFHHSLLIIKRDNVIGGICFRPFREQGFIEIAFCAITSSEQVKGYGSFLMTHLKEHLRLNGIYHFLTFADNFAIEYFQKQGFTHEITLAKDKWKGFIQEYDGGSLMECVVHPKVTYLDIPSMVKMQRDTLNKKIREISTAHIVYPGLDCFKKGQPRIPIEQIKGIKESGWVSSVSEHQIQELQKQLSLILDTIKRHPDAAPFLKPVSLTEAPNYLSIIKDPVDLDIVTERLSRQNYYITKNIFHADLKRICNNCKEFNGEGSVYYEIADRFEKFIQSQINTIV
;
A
#
# COMPACT_ATOMS: atom_id res chain seq x y z
N MET A 1 -18.30 -55.20 42.69
CA MET A 1 -17.18 -55.54 43.60
C MET A 1 -15.93 -55.50 42.75
N ASP A 2 -15.33 -54.32 42.64
CA ASP A 2 -14.07 -54.08 41.96
C ASP A 2 -13.00 -53.79 43.01
N VAL A 3 -11.84 -54.44 42.89
CA VAL A 3 -10.63 -54.18 43.68
C VAL A 3 -9.45 -54.05 42.71
N GLN A 4 -8.65 -53.02 42.95
CA GLN A 4 -7.47 -52.56 42.19
C GLN A 4 -6.30 -53.56 42.12
N PRO A 5 -5.23 -53.23 41.37
CA PRO A 5 -4.03 -52.78 42.08
C PRO A 5 -3.32 -51.53 41.50
N GLN A 6 -2.38 -51.05 42.33
CA GLN A 6 -1.74 -49.73 42.42
C GLN A 6 -0.71 -49.40 41.32
N GLN A 7 -0.54 -48.10 41.02
CA GLN A 7 0.60 -47.56 40.27
C GLN A 7 1.52 -46.73 41.18
N GLN A 8 2.82 -47.04 41.13
CA GLN A 8 3.90 -46.31 41.79
C GLN A 8 4.25 -45.01 41.03
N ILE A 9 4.47 -43.94 41.79
CA ILE A 9 4.95 -42.64 41.32
C ILE A 9 6.49 -42.68 41.32
N VAL A 10 7.10 -42.46 40.15
CA VAL A 10 8.54 -42.21 40.01
C VAL A 10 8.74 -40.70 39.85
N GLN A 11 9.38 -40.06 40.83
CA GLN A 11 9.88 -38.69 40.71
C GLN A 11 11.28 -38.70 40.07
N GLN A 12 11.52 -37.85 39.07
CA GLN A 12 12.86 -37.51 38.55
C GLN A 12 13.15 -36.01 38.77
N PRO A 13 14.43 -35.60 38.89
CA PRO A 13 14.81 -34.48 39.75
C PRO A 13 14.94 -33.13 39.02
N GLN A 14 14.27 -32.11 39.57
CA GLN A 14 14.20 -30.72 39.09
C GLN A 14 15.56 -29.95 39.06
N HIS A 15 16.65 -30.55 39.54
CA HIS A 15 17.92 -29.83 39.71
C HIS A 15 18.77 -29.71 38.45
N GLN A 16 18.66 -30.64 37.48
CA GLN A 16 19.44 -30.58 36.23
C GLN A 16 18.88 -29.56 35.23
N GLN A 17 17.58 -29.27 35.27
CA GLN A 17 16.93 -28.28 34.38
C GLN A 17 17.31 -26.84 34.73
N HIS A 18 17.54 -26.54 36.01
CA HIS A 18 17.88 -25.19 36.46
C HIS A 18 19.29 -24.75 36.01
N GLN A 19 20.23 -25.69 35.83
CA GLN A 19 21.59 -25.38 35.37
C GLN A 19 21.69 -25.11 33.85
N GLN A 20 20.82 -25.72 33.03
CA GLN A 20 20.78 -25.42 31.59
C GLN A 20 20.16 -24.04 31.29
N ILE A 21 19.22 -23.59 32.10
CA ILE A 21 18.55 -22.28 31.94
C ILE A 21 19.50 -21.11 32.24
N GLN A 22 20.42 -21.26 33.21
CA GLN A 22 21.39 -20.22 33.54
C GLN A 22 22.49 -20.05 32.48
N GLN A 23 22.92 -21.12 31.80
CA GLN A 23 23.90 -21.02 30.70
C GLN A 23 23.34 -20.31 29.45
N GLN A 24 22.03 -20.45 29.19
CA GLN A 24 21.40 -19.85 28.01
C GLN A 24 21.18 -18.33 28.15
N GLN A 25 21.00 -17.83 29.38
CA GLN A 25 20.81 -16.40 29.66
C GLN A 25 22.11 -15.57 29.51
N GLN A 26 23.29 -16.18 29.67
CA GLN A 26 24.58 -15.47 29.48
C GLN A 26 24.93 -15.21 28.00
N ILE A 27 24.42 -16.02 27.07
CA ILE A 27 24.75 -15.91 25.64
C ILE A 27 23.97 -14.75 24.97
N ILE A 28 22.81 -14.38 25.52
CA ILE A 28 21.92 -13.34 24.96
C ILE A 28 22.43 -11.91 25.28
N GLN A 29 23.26 -11.73 26.31
CA GLN A 29 23.79 -10.41 26.69
C GLN A 29 24.94 -9.89 25.79
N GLN A 30 25.45 -10.67 24.82
CA GLN A 30 26.63 -10.29 24.02
C GLN A 30 26.35 -9.74 22.61
N GLN A 31 25.10 -9.45 22.22
CA GLN A 31 24.80 -8.82 20.93
C GLN A 31 24.17 -7.43 21.13
N GLN A 32 25.01 -6.38 21.19
CA GLN A 32 24.59 -4.98 21.14
C GLN A 32 24.85 -4.37 19.76
N LEU A 33 23.84 -3.67 19.22
CA LEU A 33 23.94 -2.73 18.08
C LEU A 33 24.39 -1.33 18.58
N PRO A 34 24.96 -0.48 17.72
CA PRO A 34 25.65 0.76 18.14
C PRO A 34 24.68 1.91 18.51
N PRO A 35 25.15 2.92 19.29
CA PRO A 35 24.29 3.95 19.88
C PRO A 35 24.04 5.16 18.96
N GLU A 36 22.80 5.67 18.95
CA GLU A 36 22.44 6.98 18.41
C GLU A 36 22.75 8.11 19.42
N GLN A 37 23.20 9.26 18.93
CA GLN A 37 23.67 10.39 19.74
C GLN A 37 22.50 11.22 20.31
N SER A 38 22.51 11.48 21.62
CA SER A 38 21.55 12.36 22.33
C SER A 38 22.27 13.46 23.13
N VAL A 39 21.73 14.68 23.15
CA VAL A 39 22.22 15.80 23.98
C VAL A 39 21.46 15.85 25.31
N LEU A 40 22.20 15.96 26.42
CA LEU A 40 21.68 15.99 27.79
C LEU A 40 21.38 17.41 28.27
N VAL A 41 20.20 17.63 28.87
CA VAL A 41 19.92 18.81 29.71
C VAL A 41 19.34 18.33 31.04
N ASN A 42 19.90 18.83 32.14
CA ASN A 42 19.70 18.34 33.49
C ASN A 42 18.85 19.33 34.30
N ASN A 43 17.72 18.89 34.85
CA ASN A 43 17.03 19.56 35.95
C ASN A 43 16.44 18.48 36.87
N GLY A 44 16.70 18.61 38.17
CA GLY A 44 16.61 17.53 39.15
C GLY A 44 15.22 16.89 39.32
N SER A 45 15.29 15.59 39.62
CA SER A 45 14.26 14.64 40.06
C SER A 45 13.12 14.32 39.08
N GLU A 46 13.25 13.10 38.50
CA GLU A 46 12.35 12.34 37.60
C GLU A 46 12.65 12.44 36.09
N GLN A 47 13.19 11.34 35.55
CA GLN A 47 13.46 11.15 34.12
C GLN A 47 12.18 10.70 33.40
N TYR A 48 11.58 11.58 32.62
CA TYR A 48 10.55 11.21 31.65
C TYR A 48 11.09 11.40 30.23
N HIS A 49 10.98 10.35 29.40
CA HIS A 49 11.12 10.49 27.96
C HIS A 49 9.89 11.21 27.41
N ILE A 50 10.05 12.48 27.06
CA ILE A 50 9.07 13.19 26.24
C ILE A 50 9.45 12.92 24.78
N PRO A 51 8.62 12.23 23.98
CA PRO A 51 8.87 12.12 22.55
C PRO A 51 8.86 13.53 21.95
N THR A 52 9.98 13.93 21.36
CA THR A 52 10.08 15.18 20.62
C THR A 52 9.20 15.06 19.38
N VAL A 53 7.98 15.61 19.45
CA VAL A 53 7.16 15.82 18.25
C VAL A 53 7.79 16.98 17.50
N THR A 54 8.65 16.66 16.52
CA THR A 54 9.04 17.62 15.51
C THR A 54 7.76 18.06 14.79
N PRO A 55 7.46 19.37 14.72
CA PRO A 55 6.37 19.85 13.89
C PRO A 55 6.71 19.49 12.44
N VAL A 56 6.01 18.48 11.94
CA VAL A 56 5.98 18.12 10.53
C VAL A 56 5.62 19.39 9.78
N LYS A 57 6.51 19.84 8.89
CA LYS A 57 6.22 21.00 8.03
C LYS A 57 4.94 20.69 7.27
N THR A 58 4.07 21.67 7.08
CA THR A 58 2.77 21.50 6.43
C THR A 58 2.84 20.87 5.02
N GLU A 59 4.02 20.84 4.41
CA GLU A 59 4.32 20.18 3.14
C GLU A 59 4.38 18.63 3.24
N GLU A 60 4.55 18.06 4.44
CA GLU A 60 4.63 16.60 4.67
C GLU A 60 3.30 15.98 5.14
N VAL A 61 2.27 16.78 5.42
CA VAL A 61 0.93 16.33 5.89
C VAL A 61 -0.06 16.12 4.72
N LEU A 62 0.35 16.44 3.50
CA LEU A 62 -0.34 15.99 2.31
C LEU A 62 -0.04 14.50 2.14
N GLY A 63 -1.05 13.66 2.42
CA GLY A 63 -1.00 12.22 2.14
C GLY A 63 -0.42 11.95 0.75
N PRO A 64 0.25 10.80 0.55
CA PRO A 64 1.34 10.64 -0.40
C PRO A 64 1.11 11.43 -1.70
N GLU A 65 1.67 12.64 -1.78
CA GLU A 65 1.75 13.38 -3.04
C GLU A 65 2.52 12.56 -4.11
N GLY A 66 3.23 11.52 -3.67
CA GLY A 66 3.88 10.52 -4.51
C GLY A 66 2.99 9.56 -5.29
N GLY A 67 1.65 9.56 -5.14
CA GLY A 67 0.78 8.62 -5.86
C GLY A 67 0.78 8.81 -7.39
N LEU A 68 1.12 10.00 -7.88
CA LEU A 68 1.28 10.28 -9.32
C LEU A 68 2.66 10.84 -9.69
N ASP A 69 3.49 11.17 -8.69
CA ASP A 69 4.88 11.59 -8.90
C ASP A 69 5.92 10.47 -8.76
N GLN A 70 5.56 9.27 -8.26
CA GLN A 70 6.53 8.15 -8.24
C GLN A 70 6.80 7.50 -9.61
N ASN A 71 6.28 8.08 -10.70
CA ASN A 71 6.67 7.72 -12.08
C ASN A 71 7.18 8.91 -12.92
N THR A 72 7.29 10.12 -12.37
CA THR A 72 7.64 11.31 -13.17
C THR A 72 9.12 11.39 -13.54
N GLY A 73 10.04 10.76 -12.78
CA GLY A 73 11.46 10.72 -13.15
C GLY A 73 11.77 9.96 -14.46
N ARG A 74 10.99 8.92 -14.80
CA ARG A 74 11.26 8.09 -15.99
C ARG A 74 10.80 8.77 -17.30
N GLY A 75 9.75 9.58 -17.26
CA GLY A 75 9.21 10.27 -18.44
C GLY A 75 9.71 11.70 -18.63
N GLN A 76 10.12 12.38 -17.54
CA GLN A 76 10.66 13.74 -17.59
C GLN A 76 11.95 13.81 -18.41
N SER A 77 12.88 12.87 -18.20
CA SER A 77 14.13 12.81 -18.97
C SER A 77 13.89 12.69 -20.48
N ALA A 78 12.95 11.84 -20.93
CA ALA A 78 12.64 11.71 -22.36
C ALA A 78 11.97 12.97 -22.94
N LYS A 79 11.12 13.65 -22.16
CA LYS A 79 10.50 14.92 -22.56
C LYS A 79 11.52 16.05 -22.65
N GLU A 80 12.43 16.14 -21.68
CA GLU A 80 13.53 17.11 -21.65
C GLU A 80 14.51 16.89 -22.82
N GLU A 81 14.92 15.65 -23.07
CA GLU A 81 15.80 15.31 -24.19
C GLU A 81 15.15 15.69 -25.55
N LYS A 82 13.83 15.56 -25.67
CA LYS A 82 13.09 16.02 -26.85
C LYS A 82 13.08 17.54 -26.97
N GLN A 83 12.87 18.26 -25.86
CA GLN A 83 12.92 19.73 -25.84
C GLN A 83 14.32 20.27 -26.18
N GLN A 84 15.36 19.53 -25.78
CA GLN A 84 16.76 19.84 -26.12
C GLN A 84 17.15 19.41 -27.56
N GLY A 85 16.23 18.83 -28.32
CA GLY A 85 16.48 18.37 -29.70
C GLY A 85 17.37 17.12 -29.81
N ILE A 86 17.66 16.45 -28.70
CA ILE A 86 18.48 15.22 -28.65
C ILE A 86 17.67 14.02 -29.15
N LEU A 87 16.36 14.05 -28.91
CA LEU A 87 15.42 12.97 -29.21
C LEU A 87 14.42 13.43 -30.29
N ARG A 88 14.28 12.66 -31.37
CA ARG A 88 13.27 12.89 -32.42
C ARG A 88 12.45 11.62 -32.71
N PHE A 89 11.26 11.85 -33.28
CA PHE A 89 10.33 10.80 -33.69
C PHE A 89 9.98 10.97 -35.15
N ASP A 90 10.23 9.94 -35.94
CA ASP A 90 9.95 9.93 -37.37
C ASP A 90 9.02 8.76 -37.68
N VAL A 91 7.97 9.00 -38.47
CA VAL A 91 7.13 7.93 -39.04
C VAL A 91 7.58 7.73 -40.48
N ILE A 92 8.05 6.54 -40.80
CA ILE A 92 8.55 6.21 -42.14
C ILE A 92 7.85 4.96 -42.69
N THR A 93 7.94 4.81 -44.00
CA THR A 93 7.50 3.63 -44.76
C THR A 93 8.62 3.19 -45.69
N ASN A 94 8.54 1.98 -46.22
CA ASN A 94 9.42 1.58 -47.33
C ASN A 94 8.97 2.26 -48.63
N ASP A 95 9.50 3.46 -48.88
CA ASP A 95 9.30 4.27 -50.09
C ASP A 95 10.44 4.14 -51.11
N GLY A 96 11.40 3.25 -50.85
CA GLY A 96 12.61 3.07 -51.68
C GLY A 96 13.70 4.13 -51.46
N SER A 97 13.49 5.12 -50.57
CA SER A 97 14.51 6.10 -50.20
C SER A 97 15.66 5.42 -49.46
N LEU A 98 16.90 5.72 -49.85
CA LEU A 98 18.10 5.21 -49.18
C LEU A 98 18.12 5.56 -47.68
N LYS A 99 17.65 6.75 -47.32
CA LYS A 99 17.56 7.21 -45.91
C LYS A 99 16.57 6.37 -45.10
N ASN A 100 15.39 6.09 -45.67
CA ASN A 100 14.37 5.30 -44.99
C ASN A 100 14.79 3.83 -44.90
N LEU A 101 15.38 3.28 -45.96
CA LEU A 101 15.92 1.92 -45.96
C LEU A 101 17.00 1.73 -44.89
N GLN A 102 17.92 2.70 -44.73
CA GLN A 102 18.91 2.68 -43.64
C GLN A 102 18.23 2.66 -42.27
N SER A 103 17.28 3.57 -42.04
CA SER A 103 16.55 3.67 -40.77
C SER A 103 15.74 2.40 -40.46
N LEU A 104 15.12 1.79 -41.49
CA LEU A 104 14.41 0.51 -41.38
C LEU A 104 15.36 -0.66 -41.09
N MET A 105 16.56 -0.67 -41.68
CA MET A 105 17.59 -1.67 -41.37
C MET A 105 18.03 -1.58 -39.91
N ASP A 106 18.28 -0.37 -39.40
CA ASP A 106 18.65 -0.15 -38.01
C ASP A 106 17.55 -0.62 -37.05
N LEU A 107 16.30 -0.23 -37.33
CA LEU A 107 15.15 -0.67 -36.53
C LEU A 107 14.93 -2.18 -36.59
N LYS A 108 15.08 -2.81 -37.77
CA LYS A 108 15.03 -4.27 -37.93
C LYS A 108 16.09 -4.96 -37.06
N ASN A 109 17.29 -4.38 -36.93
CA ASN A 109 18.33 -4.93 -36.07
C ASN A 109 17.97 -4.81 -34.59
N VAL A 110 17.27 -3.75 -34.18
CA VAL A 110 16.70 -3.64 -32.83
C VAL A 110 15.66 -4.75 -32.61
N PHE A 111 14.66 -4.88 -33.48
CA PHE A 111 13.62 -5.92 -33.34
C PHE A 111 14.20 -7.33 -33.32
N SER A 112 15.15 -7.64 -34.22
CA SER A 112 15.78 -8.97 -34.27
C SER A 112 16.54 -9.33 -33.01
N LYS A 113 17.04 -8.33 -32.26
CA LYS A 113 17.73 -8.54 -30.98
C LYS A 113 16.77 -8.60 -29.80
N GLN A 114 15.73 -7.76 -29.79
CA GLN A 114 14.80 -7.62 -28.67
C GLN A 114 13.65 -8.65 -28.71
N LEU A 115 13.35 -9.22 -29.88
CA LEU A 115 12.28 -10.20 -30.08
C LEU A 115 12.86 -11.54 -30.58
N PRO A 116 13.60 -12.29 -29.74
CA PRO A 116 14.30 -13.50 -30.16
C PRO A 116 13.37 -14.66 -30.56
N LYS A 117 12.11 -14.64 -30.11
CA LYS A 117 11.10 -15.62 -30.50
C LYS A 117 10.56 -15.42 -31.91
N MET A 118 10.75 -14.22 -32.49
CA MET A 118 10.27 -13.88 -33.81
C MET A 118 11.32 -14.24 -34.87
N PRO A 119 10.98 -15.03 -35.90
CA PRO A 119 11.91 -15.37 -36.97
C PRO A 119 12.45 -14.11 -37.67
N ARG A 120 13.74 -14.09 -38.00
CA ARG A 120 14.39 -12.91 -38.59
C ARG A 120 13.81 -12.60 -39.97
N GLU A 121 13.50 -13.63 -40.75
CA GLU A 121 12.89 -13.55 -42.07
C GLU A 121 11.49 -12.94 -41.97
N TYR A 122 10.73 -13.28 -40.92
CA TYR A 122 9.41 -12.72 -40.65
C TYR A 122 9.50 -11.23 -40.31
N ILE A 123 10.42 -10.83 -39.42
CA ILE A 123 10.66 -9.43 -39.09
C ILE A 123 11.01 -8.63 -40.34
N VAL A 124 11.97 -9.12 -41.14
CA VAL A 124 12.40 -8.44 -42.38
C VAL A 124 11.22 -8.30 -43.34
N ARG A 125 10.43 -9.36 -43.54
CA ARG A 125 9.30 -9.34 -44.46
C ARG A 125 8.29 -8.25 -44.11
N LEU A 126 7.92 -8.10 -42.84
CA LEU A 126 6.96 -7.06 -42.43
C LEU A 126 7.59 -5.66 -42.39
N MET A 127 8.84 -5.53 -41.93
CA MET A 127 9.52 -4.23 -41.85
C MET A 127 9.71 -3.56 -43.21
N PHE A 128 9.94 -4.34 -44.26
CA PHE A 128 10.13 -3.84 -45.62
C PHE A 128 8.85 -3.95 -46.48
N ASP A 129 7.73 -4.38 -45.91
CA ASP A 129 6.45 -4.36 -46.60
C ASP A 129 5.94 -2.92 -46.74
N LYS A 130 5.51 -2.55 -47.95
CA LYS A 130 5.08 -1.18 -48.29
C LYS A 130 3.80 -0.72 -47.55
N PHE A 131 3.02 -1.64 -47.01
CA PHE A 131 1.81 -1.33 -46.25
C PHE A 131 2.10 -1.15 -44.76
N HIS A 132 3.27 -1.58 -44.28
CA HIS A 132 3.69 -1.36 -42.91
C HIS A 132 4.38 0.00 -42.76
N HIS A 133 4.10 0.62 -41.61
CA HIS A 133 4.64 1.90 -41.21
C HIS A 133 5.47 1.68 -39.95
N SER A 134 6.55 2.44 -39.79
CA SER A 134 7.43 2.35 -38.63
C SER A 134 7.53 3.72 -37.97
N LEU A 135 7.11 3.81 -36.71
CA LEU A 135 7.42 4.94 -35.85
C LEU A 135 8.77 4.67 -35.18
N LEU A 136 9.75 5.53 -35.43
CA LEU A 136 11.09 5.44 -34.86
C LEU A 136 11.25 6.40 -33.70
N ILE A 137 12.09 6.00 -32.75
CA ILE A 137 12.68 6.91 -31.77
C ILE A 137 14.19 6.98 -32.04
N ILE A 138 14.66 8.19 -32.31
CA ILE A 138 16.05 8.46 -32.72
C ILE A 138 16.68 9.37 -31.69
N LYS A 139 17.82 8.95 -31.13
CA LYS A 139 18.59 9.69 -30.14
C LYS A 139 19.98 9.95 -30.71
N ARG A 140 20.35 11.23 -30.88
CA ARG A 140 21.65 11.63 -31.48
C ARG A 140 21.94 10.85 -32.78
N ASP A 141 20.96 10.85 -33.68
CA ASP A 141 20.96 10.13 -34.97
C ASP A 141 21.04 8.59 -34.93
N ASN A 142 21.00 7.97 -33.75
CA ASN A 142 20.93 6.52 -33.62
C ASN A 142 19.49 6.08 -33.35
N VAL A 143 19.02 5.07 -34.10
CA VAL A 143 17.72 4.43 -33.84
C VAL A 143 17.83 3.60 -32.55
N ILE A 144 17.10 4.01 -31.52
CA ILE A 144 17.09 3.31 -30.22
C ILE A 144 15.85 2.40 -30.05
N GLY A 145 14.91 2.44 -30.99
CA GLY A 145 13.72 1.60 -30.97
C GLY A 145 12.62 2.11 -31.88
N GLY A 146 11.46 1.46 -31.81
CA GLY A 146 10.33 1.81 -32.64
C GLY A 146 9.12 0.90 -32.51
N ILE A 147 8.03 1.29 -33.17
CA ILE A 147 6.81 0.51 -33.35
C ILE A 147 6.59 0.32 -34.85
N CYS A 148 6.49 -0.94 -35.28
CA CYS A 148 6.03 -1.30 -36.60
C CYS A 148 4.53 -1.60 -36.53
N PHE A 149 3.74 -0.94 -37.37
CA PHE A 149 2.29 -1.07 -37.40
C PHE A 149 1.74 -1.03 -38.83
N ARG A 150 0.58 -1.63 -39.04
CA ARG A 150 -0.15 -1.63 -40.31
C ARG A 150 -1.48 -0.91 -40.16
N PRO A 151 -1.74 0.17 -40.89
CA PRO A 151 -3.01 0.87 -40.83
C PRO A 151 -4.06 0.23 -41.77
N PHE A 152 -5.25 -0.01 -41.24
CA PHE A 152 -6.44 -0.46 -41.96
C PHE A 152 -7.46 0.68 -41.99
N ARG A 153 -7.24 1.63 -42.91
CA ARG A 153 -7.97 2.92 -42.94
C ARG A 153 -9.49 2.75 -43.13
N GLU A 154 -9.91 1.80 -43.97
CA GLU A 154 -11.33 1.53 -44.22
C GLU A 154 -12.02 0.92 -42.99
N GLN A 155 -11.33 0.04 -42.27
CA GLN A 155 -11.85 -0.63 -41.08
C GLN A 155 -11.73 0.25 -39.82
N GLY A 156 -10.89 1.29 -39.86
CA GLY A 156 -10.73 2.29 -38.81
C GLY A 156 -9.81 1.88 -37.66
N PHE A 157 -8.86 0.96 -37.89
CA PHE A 157 -7.93 0.47 -36.86
C PHE A 157 -6.50 0.33 -37.37
N ILE A 158 -5.55 0.14 -36.46
CA ILE A 158 -4.19 -0.31 -36.78
C ILE A 158 -3.87 -1.66 -36.12
N GLU A 159 -3.04 -2.45 -36.78
CA GLU A 159 -2.37 -3.60 -36.18
C GLU A 159 -0.96 -3.20 -35.77
N ILE A 160 -0.61 -3.36 -34.49
CA ILE A 160 0.77 -3.24 -34.02
C ILE A 160 1.45 -4.59 -34.20
N ALA A 161 2.41 -4.67 -35.11
CA ALA A 161 3.14 -5.89 -35.41
C ALA A 161 4.35 -6.07 -34.48
N PHE A 162 5.14 -5.00 -34.27
CA PHE A 162 6.32 -5.03 -33.41
C PHE A 162 6.43 -3.78 -32.56
N CYS A 163 6.90 -3.92 -31.32
CA CYS A 163 7.19 -2.80 -30.42
C CYS A 163 8.41 -3.17 -29.56
N ALA A 164 9.49 -2.41 -29.67
CA ALA A 164 10.72 -2.68 -28.92
C ALA A 164 11.61 -1.44 -28.79
N ILE A 165 12.37 -1.42 -27.69
CA ILE A 165 13.43 -0.45 -27.40
C ILE A 165 14.71 -1.23 -27.12
N THR A 166 15.87 -0.70 -27.51
CA THR A 166 17.18 -1.30 -27.21
C THR A 166 17.38 -1.47 -25.70
N SER A 167 18.00 -2.57 -25.29
CA SER A 167 18.16 -2.92 -23.87
C SER A 167 18.89 -1.85 -23.05
N SER A 168 19.83 -1.11 -23.65
CA SER A 168 20.57 -0.02 -23.00
C SER A 168 19.71 1.22 -22.68
N GLU A 169 18.56 1.36 -23.35
CA GLU A 169 17.63 2.47 -23.21
C GLU A 169 16.28 2.04 -22.59
N GLN A 170 16.13 0.77 -22.20
CA GLN A 170 14.94 0.29 -21.50
C GLN A 170 14.82 0.90 -20.09
N VAL A 171 13.60 0.88 -19.54
CA VAL A 171 13.26 1.40 -18.20
C VAL A 171 13.38 2.93 -18.05
N LYS A 172 13.88 3.65 -19.07
CA LYS A 172 13.96 5.13 -19.12
C LYS A 172 12.69 5.81 -19.69
N GLY A 173 11.56 5.13 -19.66
CA GLY A 173 10.27 5.68 -20.12
C GLY A 173 10.07 5.82 -21.63
N TYR A 174 11.07 5.55 -22.48
CA TYR A 174 10.95 5.69 -23.93
C TYR A 174 9.83 4.85 -24.56
N GLY A 175 9.56 3.64 -24.07
CA GLY A 175 8.46 2.80 -24.58
C GLY A 175 7.10 3.48 -24.41
N SER A 176 6.80 3.96 -23.20
CA SER A 176 5.56 4.72 -22.95
C SER A 176 5.51 6.00 -23.78
N PHE A 177 6.65 6.68 -23.96
CA PHE A 177 6.71 7.91 -24.75
C PHE A 177 6.47 7.65 -26.24
N LEU A 178 7.01 6.56 -26.77
CA LEU A 178 6.79 6.08 -28.13
C LEU A 178 5.31 5.74 -28.39
N MET A 179 4.67 5.02 -27.46
CA MET A 179 3.24 4.71 -27.57
C MET A 179 2.38 5.98 -27.48
N THR A 180 2.73 6.93 -26.60
CA THR A 180 2.04 8.23 -26.50
C THR A 180 2.13 8.99 -27.82
N HIS A 181 3.30 9.00 -28.45
CA HIS A 181 3.53 9.60 -29.76
C HIS A 181 2.74 8.90 -30.87
N LEU A 182 2.67 7.57 -30.86
CA LEU A 182 1.87 6.79 -31.80
C LEU A 182 0.38 7.12 -31.68
N LYS A 183 -0.15 7.16 -30.44
CA LYS A 183 -1.54 7.53 -30.16
C LYS A 183 -1.87 8.90 -30.71
N GLU A 184 -1.02 9.89 -30.44
CA GLU A 184 -1.25 11.24 -30.91
C GLU A 184 -1.20 11.35 -32.45
N HIS A 185 -0.22 10.71 -33.09
CA HIS A 185 -0.09 10.71 -34.54
C HIS A 185 -1.33 10.11 -35.23
N LEU A 186 -1.82 8.96 -34.76
CA LEU A 186 -2.96 8.27 -35.37
C LEU A 186 -4.31 8.90 -35.01
N ARG A 187 -4.43 9.48 -33.81
CA ARG A 187 -5.59 10.28 -33.39
C ARG A 187 -5.84 11.45 -34.35
N LEU A 188 -4.77 12.16 -34.73
CA LEU A 188 -4.84 13.26 -35.72
C LEU A 188 -5.21 12.76 -37.12
N ASN A 189 -4.87 11.51 -37.44
CA ASN A 189 -5.24 10.85 -38.70
C ASN A 189 -6.60 10.14 -38.66
N GLY A 190 -7.38 10.32 -37.58
CA GLY A 190 -8.75 9.77 -37.46
C GLY A 190 -8.82 8.27 -37.18
N ILE A 191 -7.75 7.64 -36.70
CA ILE A 191 -7.73 6.22 -36.33
C ILE A 191 -7.68 6.09 -34.80
N TYR A 192 -8.64 5.35 -34.23
CA TYR A 192 -8.85 5.30 -32.78
C TYR A 192 -8.74 3.90 -32.18
N HIS A 193 -8.70 2.83 -32.98
CA HIS A 193 -8.63 1.45 -32.49
C HIS A 193 -7.28 0.84 -32.80
N PHE A 194 -6.56 0.38 -31.77
CA PHE A 194 -5.24 -0.21 -31.90
C PHE A 194 -5.33 -1.65 -31.45
N LEU A 195 -5.02 -2.59 -32.33
CA LEU A 195 -5.03 -4.02 -32.05
C LEU A 195 -3.61 -4.57 -32.09
N THR A 196 -3.32 -5.49 -31.19
CA THR A 196 -2.01 -6.17 -31.13
C THR A 196 -2.22 -7.59 -30.65
N PHE A 197 -1.46 -8.53 -31.19
CA PHE A 197 -1.19 -9.80 -30.50
C PHE A 197 0.01 -9.55 -29.58
N ALA A 198 -0.18 -9.63 -28.28
CA ALA A 198 0.88 -9.40 -27.30
C ALA A 198 1.43 -10.73 -26.80
N ASP A 199 2.75 -10.89 -26.80
CA ASP A 199 3.40 -11.98 -26.07
C ASP A 199 3.13 -11.85 -24.57
N ASN A 200 3.11 -12.97 -23.84
CA ASN A 200 2.87 -13.00 -22.39
C ASN A 200 3.78 -12.05 -21.58
N PHE A 201 5.02 -11.84 -22.02
CA PHE A 201 5.96 -10.92 -21.37
C PHE A 201 5.66 -9.44 -21.62
N ALA A 202 4.90 -9.12 -22.67
CA ALA A 202 4.56 -7.77 -23.08
C ALA A 202 3.16 -7.33 -22.61
N ILE A 203 2.32 -8.25 -22.11
CA ILE A 203 0.95 -7.95 -21.66
C ILE A 203 0.95 -6.81 -20.64
N GLU A 204 1.81 -6.87 -19.61
CA GLU A 204 1.86 -5.83 -18.56
C GLU A 204 2.23 -4.45 -19.14
N TYR A 205 3.13 -4.42 -20.13
CA TYR A 205 3.47 -3.18 -20.83
C TYR A 205 2.24 -2.61 -21.55
N PHE A 206 1.55 -3.42 -22.36
CA PHE A 206 0.37 -2.99 -23.11
C PHE A 206 -0.78 -2.58 -22.18
N GLN A 207 -1.01 -3.29 -21.07
CA GLN A 207 -1.98 -2.90 -20.04
C GLN A 207 -1.67 -1.52 -19.45
N LYS A 208 -0.40 -1.21 -19.14
CA LYS A 208 0.02 0.13 -18.70
C LYS A 208 -0.20 1.20 -19.76
N GLN A 209 -0.19 0.82 -21.04
CA GLN A 209 -0.55 1.70 -22.14
C GLN A 209 -2.06 1.76 -22.41
N GLY A 210 -2.92 1.16 -21.57
CA GLY A 210 -4.37 1.19 -21.75
C GLY A 210 -4.90 0.22 -22.80
N PHE A 211 -4.19 -0.90 -23.03
CA PHE A 211 -4.74 -2.03 -23.77
C PHE A 211 -5.49 -2.98 -22.82
N THR A 212 -6.58 -3.57 -23.30
CA THR A 212 -7.40 -4.56 -22.61
C THR A 212 -7.58 -5.80 -23.49
N HIS A 213 -7.94 -6.94 -22.88
CA HIS A 213 -8.33 -8.15 -23.61
C HIS A 213 -9.75 -8.06 -24.17
N GLU A 214 -10.54 -7.10 -23.71
CA GLU A 214 -11.89 -6.86 -24.21
C GLU A 214 -11.83 -6.10 -25.54
N ILE A 215 -12.26 -6.75 -26.62
CA ILE A 215 -12.26 -6.16 -27.96
C ILE A 215 -13.63 -5.57 -28.25
N THR A 216 -13.72 -4.24 -28.20
CA THR A 216 -14.92 -3.46 -28.50
C THR A 216 -15.15 -3.30 -30.00
N LEU A 217 -14.10 -3.36 -30.82
CA LEU A 217 -14.22 -3.32 -32.27
C LEU A 217 -14.96 -4.56 -32.80
N ALA A 218 -15.98 -4.33 -33.64
CA ALA A 218 -16.81 -5.38 -34.21
C ALA A 218 -15.97 -6.44 -34.95
N LYS A 219 -16.28 -7.72 -34.70
CA LYS A 219 -15.45 -8.86 -35.13
C LYS A 219 -15.24 -8.93 -36.63
N ASP A 220 -16.25 -8.57 -37.40
CA ASP A 220 -16.24 -8.47 -38.86
C ASP A 220 -15.22 -7.45 -39.40
N LYS A 221 -14.86 -6.42 -38.61
CA LYS A 221 -13.90 -5.40 -39.03
C LYS A 221 -12.44 -5.84 -38.93
N TRP A 222 -12.10 -6.75 -38.01
CA TRP A 222 -10.70 -7.10 -37.75
C TRP A 222 -10.38 -8.58 -37.99
N LYS A 223 -11.36 -9.48 -37.92
CA LYS A 223 -11.12 -10.91 -38.10
C LYS A 223 -10.64 -11.18 -39.53
N GLY A 224 -9.49 -11.84 -39.65
CA GLY A 224 -8.86 -12.14 -40.95
C GLY A 224 -7.94 -11.05 -41.50
N PHE A 225 -7.90 -9.87 -40.87
CA PHE A 225 -6.95 -8.79 -41.23
C PHE A 225 -5.67 -8.84 -40.39
N ILE A 226 -5.78 -9.29 -39.14
CA ILE A 226 -4.69 -9.35 -38.15
C ILE A 226 -4.00 -10.70 -38.22
N GLN A 227 -2.67 -10.71 -38.07
CA GLN A 227 -1.89 -11.94 -38.00
C GLN A 227 -1.93 -12.53 -36.58
N GLU A 228 -2.47 -13.74 -36.47
CA GLU A 228 -2.45 -14.54 -35.24
C GLU A 228 -1.17 -15.38 -35.19
N TYR A 229 -0.55 -15.50 -34.01
CA TYR A 229 0.58 -16.39 -33.79
C TYR A 229 0.52 -17.05 -32.41
N ASP A 230 1.10 -18.24 -32.31
CA ASP A 230 1.03 -19.08 -31.13
C ASP A 230 1.64 -18.39 -29.90
N GLY A 231 0.89 -18.41 -28.79
CA GLY A 231 1.31 -17.81 -27.53
C GLY A 231 1.12 -16.30 -27.41
N GLY A 232 0.51 -15.66 -28.41
CA GLY A 232 0.06 -14.27 -28.34
C GLY A 232 -1.37 -14.15 -27.79
N SER A 233 -1.63 -13.08 -27.04
CA SER A 233 -2.97 -12.68 -26.61
C SER A 233 -3.44 -11.44 -27.37
N LEU A 234 -4.62 -11.51 -28.00
CA LEU A 234 -5.21 -10.33 -28.65
C LEU A 234 -5.57 -9.28 -27.59
N MET A 235 -5.19 -8.03 -27.86
CA MET A 235 -5.49 -6.88 -27.01
C MET A 235 -5.88 -5.66 -27.85
N GLU A 236 -6.78 -4.83 -27.30
CA GLU A 236 -7.24 -3.58 -27.90
C GLU A 236 -6.91 -2.38 -27.02
N CYS A 237 -6.47 -1.28 -27.63
CA CYS A 237 -6.48 0.06 -27.04
C CYS A 237 -7.38 0.99 -27.84
N VAL A 238 -8.34 1.62 -27.16
CA VAL A 238 -9.22 2.64 -27.73
C VAL A 238 -8.69 4.02 -27.37
N VAL A 239 -8.37 4.82 -28.39
CA VAL A 239 -7.82 6.17 -28.27
C VAL A 239 -8.95 7.19 -28.30
N HIS A 240 -9.05 8.02 -27.27
CA HIS A 240 -10.12 9.01 -27.18
C HIS A 240 -9.85 10.19 -28.14
N PRO A 241 -10.82 10.59 -29.00
CA PRO A 241 -10.59 11.56 -30.07
C PRO A 241 -10.22 12.97 -29.56
N LYS A 242 -10.78 13.37 -28.41
CA LYS A 242 -10.60 14.71 -27.82
C LYS A 242 -9.46 14.82 -26.81
N VAL A 243 -8.77 13.73 -26.47
CA VAL A 243 -7.69 13.75 -25.47
C VAL A 243 -6.36 13.90 -26.17
N THR A 244 -5.56 14.89 -25.75
CA THR A 244 -4.19 15.08 -26.22
C THR A 244 -3.24 14.23 -25.39
N TYR A 245 -2.73 13.15 -25.96
CA TYR A 245 -1.99 12.15 -25.17
C TYR A 245 -0.61 12.65 -24.70
N LEU A 246 0.00 13.61 -25.43
CA LEU A 246 1.30 14.19 -25.07
C LEU A 246 1.25 15.01 -23.77
N ASP A 247 0.07 15.55 -23.41
CA ASP A 247 -0.13 16.48 -22.30
C ASP A 247 -1.04 15.96 -21.17
N ILE A 248 -1.24 14.63 -21.12
CA ILE A 248 -2.02 13.99 -20.05
C ILE A 248 -1.59 14.44 -18.64
N PRO A 249 -0.28 14.52 -18.28
CA PRO A 249 0.11 14.93 -16.94
C PRO A 249 -0.40 16.32 -16.55
N SER A 250 -0.32 17.30 -17.46
CA SER A 250 -0.79 18.66 -17.22
C SER A 250 -2.32 18.71 -17.12
N MET A 251 -3.02 17.96 -17.98
CA MET A 251 -4.49 17.84 -17.93
C MET A 251 -4.96 17.26 -16.59
N VAL A 252 -4.33 16.16 -16.13
CA VAL A 252 -4.68 15.51 -14.86
C VAL A 252 -4.36 16.42 -13.67
N LYS A 253 -3.22 17.14 -13.71
CA LYS A 253 -2.88 18.15 -12.69
C LYS A 253 -3.95 19.23 -12.63
N MET A 254 -4.33 19.82 -13.77
CA MET A 254 -5.37 20.85 -13.85
C MET A 254 -6.73 20.35 -13.32
N GLN A 255 -7.11 19.11 -13.65
CA GLN A 255 -8.33 18.49 -13.13
C GLN A 255 -8.28 18.33 -11.61
N ARG A 256 -7.15 17.84 -11.06
CA ARG A 256 -6.96 17.70 -9.61
C ARG A 256 -7.01 19.04 -8.91
N ASP A 257 -6.33 20.06 -9.44
CA ASP A 257 -6.30 21.40 -8.84
C ASP A 257 -7.70 22.02 -8.83
N THR A 258 -8.46 21.83 -9.91
CA THR A 258 -9.85 22.29 -10.00
C THR A 258 -10.74 21.58 -8.98
N LEU A 259 -10.61 20.26 -8.86
CA LEU A 259 -11.36 19.46 -7.88
C LEU A 259 -10.99 19.88 -6.45
N ASN A 260 -9.71 20.02 -6.14
CA ASN A 260 -9.23 20.46 -4.83
C ASN A 260 -9.75 21.86 -4.49
N LYS A 261 -9.81 22.77 -5.46
CA LYS A 261 -10.42 24.09 -5.27
C LYS A 261 -11.90 23.98 -4.86
N LYS A 262 -12.66 23.12 -5.54
CA LYS A 262 -14.07 22.86 -5.19
C LYS A 262 -14.23 22.17 -3.85
N ILE A 263 -13.37 21.22 -3.52
CA ILE A 263 -13.37 20.57 -2.20
C ILE A 263 -13.10 21.61 -1.11
N ARG A 264 -12.18 22.54 -1.31
CA ARG A 264 -11.88 23.62 -0.33
C ARG A 264 -13.03 24.60 -0.14
N GLU A 265 -13.92 24.78 -1.13
CA GLU A 265 -15.12 25.61 -0.98
C GLU A 265 -16.14 24.98 0.00
N ILE A 266 -16.14 23.66 0.17
CA ILE A 266 -17.12 22.91 0.98
C ILE A 266 -16.51 22.36 2.27
N SER A 267 -15.27 21.90 2.20
CA SER A 267 -14.57 21.21 3.28
C SER A 267 -13.67 22.14 4.05
N THR A 268 -13.76 22.11 5.38
CA THR A 268 -12.85 22.80 6.30
C THR A 268 -11.56 22.03 6.58
N ALA A 269 -11.35 20.86 5.96
CA ALA A 269 -10.17 20.01 6.23
C ALA A 269 -8.82 20.69 5.90
N HIS A 270 -8.84 21.72 5.03
CA HIS A 270 -7.66 22.50 4.70
C HIS A 270 -7.30 23.56 5.77
N ILE A 271 -8.15 23.76 6.78
CA ILE A 271 -7.95 24.71 7.87
C ILE A 271 -7.09 24.03 8.94
N VAL A 272 -5.89 24.57 9.17
CA VAL A 272 -5.00 24.12 10.24
C VAL A 272 -5.34 24.88 11.52
N TYR A 273 -5.83 24.17 12.52
CA TYR A 273 -6.13 24.74 13.84
C TYR A 273 -4.88 24.74 14.74
N PRO A 274 -4.73 25.73 15.65
CA PRO A 274 -3.68 25.71 16.66
C PRO A 274 -3.72 24.43 17.50
N GLY A 275 -2.55 23.96 17.93
CA GLY A 275 -2.45 22.81 18.84
C GLY A 275 -3.13 23.06 20.18
N LEU A 276 -3.55 21.97 20.85
CA LEU A 276 -4.26 22.04 22.13
C LEU A 276 -3.28 22.27 23.30
N ASP A 277 -3.27 23.48 23.86
CA ASP A 277 -2.33 23.87 24.94
C ASP A 277 -2.68 23.33 26.33
N CYS A 278 -3.91 22.90 26.55
CA CYS A 278 -4.38 22.33 27.82
C CYS A 278 -3.61 21.07 28.23
N PHE A 279 -3.11 20.27 27.28
CA PHE A 279 -2.25 19.12 27.59
C PHE A 279 -0.89 19.53 28.16
N LYS A 280 -0.31 20.65 27.71
CA LYS A 280 0.94 21.18 28.26
C LYS A 280 0.78 21.68 29.70
N LYS A 281 -0.45 22.05 30.08
CA LYS A 281 -0.81 22.51 31.43
C LYS A 281 -1.17 21.34 32.38
N GLY A 282 -0.92 20.10 31.97
CA GLY A 282 -1.18 18.91 32.78
C GLY A 282 -2.65 18.49 32.84
N GLN A 283 -3.54 19.07 32.02
CA GLN A 283 -4.91 18.55 31.91
C GLN A 283 -4.92 17.31 31.00
N PRO A 284 -5.32 16.12 31.50
CA PRO A 284 -5.27 14.89 30.71
C PRO A 284 -6.46 14.74 29.75
N ARG A 285 -7.54 15.53 29.91
CA ARG A 285 -8.78 15.39 29.15
C ARG A 285 -9.41 16.75 28.83
N ILE A 286 -9.99 16.85 27.64
CA ILE A 286 -10.75 18.01 27.16
C ILE A 286 -12.05 17.48 26.57
N PRO A 287 -13.20 18.10 26.86
CA PRO A 287 -14.43 17.80 26.15
C PRO A 287 -14.26 17.99 24.63
N ILE A 288 -14.74 17.04 23.84
CA ILE A 288 -14.58 17.01 22.38
C ILE A 288 -15.24 18.26 21.75
N GLU A 289 -16.30 18.77 22.37
CA GLU A 289 -17.05 19.96 21.98
C GLU A 289 -16.21 21.26 22.05
N GLN A 290 -15.14 21.27 22.85
CA GLN A 290 -14.24 22.41 22.97
C GLN A 290 -13.17 22.44 21.86
N ILE A 291 -13.04 21.36 21.08
CA ILE A 291 -12.11 21.31 19.95
C ILE A 291 -12.73 22.09 18.80
N LYS A 292 -12.15 23.25 18.48
CA LYS A 292 -12.67 24.21 17.49
C LYS A 292 -13.03 23.55 16.15
N GLY A 293 -12.15 22.69 15.61
CA GLY A 293 -12.40 22.00 14.34
C GLY A 293 -13.54 20.98 14.38
N ILE A 294 -13.82 20.38 15.54
CA ILE A 294 -14.94 19.43 15.71
C ILE A 294 -16.26 20.18 15.93
N LYS A 295 -16.21 21.30 16.65
CA LYS A 295 -17.36 22.19 16.81
C LYS A 295 -17.81 22.76 15.47
N GLU A 296 -16.87 23.18 14.63
CA GLU A 296 -17.15 23.76 13.31
C GLU A 296 -17.56 22.71 12.26
N SER A 297 -17.25 21.43 12.46
CA SER A 297 -17.69 20.35 11.56
C SER A 297 -19.17 19.98 11.72
N GLY A 298 -19.88 20.58 12.69
CA GLY A 298 -21.26 20.22 13.01
C GLY A 298 -21.39 18.88 13.72
N TRP A 299 -20.30 18.38 14.33
CA TRP A 299 -20.35 17.18 15.14
C TRP A 299 -21.26 17.39 16.37
N VAL A 300 -22.22 16.48 16.55
CA VAL A 300 -23.10 16.45 17.72
C VAL A 300 -22.79 15.15 18.46
N SER A 301 -22.56 15.25 19.77
CA SER A 301 -22.47 14.06 20.63
C SER A 301 -23.82 13.35 20.62
N SER A 302 -23.93 12.31 19.79
CA SER A 302 -25.17 11.58 19.54
C SER A 302 -25.48 10.54 20.62
N VAL A 303 -24.63 10.42 21.64
CA VAL A 303 -24.81 9.41 22.68
C VAL A 303 -25.74 9.96 23.75
N SER A 304 -26.97 9.44 23.78
CA SER A 304 -27.95 9.77 24.82
C SER A 304 -27.41 9.34 26.19
N GLU A 305 -27.48 10.21 27.21
CA GLU A 305 -27.08 9.87 28.59
C GLU A 305 -27.79 8.60 29.10
N HIS A 306 -29.04 8.38 28.66
CA HIS A 306 -29.80 7.17 28.96
C HIS A 306 -29.15 5.91 28.37
N GLN A 307 -28.60 5.98 27.16
CA GLN A 307 -27.88 4.86 26.54
C GLN A 307 -26.57 4.55 27.30
N ILE A 308 -25.87 5.57 27.79
CA ILE A 308 -24.65 5.39 28.59
C ILE A 308 -24.98 4.70 29.93
N GLN A 309 -26.05 5.14 30.60
CA GLN A 309 -26.50 4.52 31.85
C GLN A 309 -26.92 3.07 31.66
N GLU A 310 -27.63 2.76 30.57
CA GLU A 310 -28.04 1.39 30.29
C GLU A 310 -26.85 0.49 29.93
N LEU A 311 -25.92 1.00 29.12
CA LEU A 311 -24.68 0.31 28.83
C LEU A 311 -23.88 0.02 30.11
N GLN A 312 -23.79 0.97 31.05
CA GLN A 312 -23.08 0.76 32.31
C GLN A 312 -23.63 -0.39 33.15
N LYS A 313 -24.96 -0.52 33.21
CA LYS A 313 -25.58 -1.66 33.91
C LYS A 313 -25.18 -2.98 33.25
N GLN A 314 -25.20 -3.04 31.92
CA GLN A 314 -24.80 -4.24 31.18
C GLN A 314 -23.31 -4.56 31.39
N LEU A 315 -22.44 -3.55 31.35
CA LEU A 315 -21.01 -3.71 31.61
C LEU A 315 -20.73 -4.20 33.04
N SER A 316 -21.47 -3.71 34.03
CA SER A 316 -21.33 -4.16 35.43
C SER A 316 -21.68 -5.64 35.58
N LEU A 317 -22.78 -6.08 34.98
CA LEU A 317 -23.19 -7.48 35.03
C LEU A 317 -22.17 -8.41 34.35
N ILE A 318 -21.60 -7.96 33.24
CA ILE A 318 -20.57 -8.70 32.51
C ILE A 318 -19.27 -8.74 33.29
N LEU A 319 -18.83 -7.62 33.88
CA LEU A 319 -17.62 -7.58 34.68
C LEU A 319 -17.70 -8.53 35.87
N ASP A 320 -18.85 -8.59 36.54
CA ASP A 320 -19.11 -9.55 37.62
C ASP A 320 -19.01 -11.01 37.13
N THR A 321 -19.48 -11.28 35.92
CA THR A 321 -19.41 -12.61 35.30
C THR A 321 -17.99 -12.97 34.89
N ILE A 322 -17.23 -12.01 34.38
CA ILE A 322 -15.80 -12.14 34.06
C ILE A 322 -14.99 -12.43 35.32
N LYS A 323 -15.22 -11.69 36.42
CA LYS A 323 -14.52 -11.89 37.70
C LYS A 323 -14.78 -13.27 38.33
N ARG A 324 -15.91 -13.92 38.04
CA ARG A 324 -16.26 -15.26 38.54
C ARG A 324 -15.71 -16.42 37.69
N HIS A 325 -15.12 -16.14 36.53
CA HIS A 325 -14.60 -17.19 35.66
C HIS A 325 -13.40 -17.91 36.33
N PRO A 326 -13.27 -19.25 36.21
CA PRO A 326 -12.17 -19.99 36.85
C PRO A 326 -10.77 -19.50 36.45
N ASP A 327 -10.59 -19.15 35.18
CA ASP A 327 -9.33 -18.61 34.65
C ASP A 327 -9.10 -17.12 35.01
N ALA A 328 -10.01 -16.45 35.74
CA ALA A 328 -9.88 -15.02 36.06
C ALA A 328 -8.84 -14.72 37.15
N ALA A 329 -8.46 -15.72 37.97
CA ALA A 329 -7.66 -15.52 39.18
C ALA A 329 -6.37 -14.69 38.97
N PRO A 330 -5.55 -14.89 37.92
CA PRO A 330 -4.34 -14.10 37.69
C PRO A 330 -4.59 -12.64 37.31
N PHE A 331 -5.83 -12.29 36.96
CA PHE A 331 -6.21 -10.99 36.40
C PHE A 331 -7.01 -10.14 37.40
N LEU A 332 -7.38 -10.69 38.55
CA LEU A 332 -8.21 -10.00 39.54
C LEU A 332 -7.51 -8.78 40.15
N LYS A 333 -6.19 -8.83 40.29
CA LYS A 333 -5.38 -7.82 40.97
C LYS A 333 -4.14 -7.47 40.14
N PRO A 334 -3.50 -6.31 40.41
CA PRO A 334 -2.23 -5.95 39.79
C PRO A 334 -1.17 -7.04 39.99
N VAL A 335 -0.32 -7.23 38.98
CA VAL A 335 0.82 -8.16 39.05
C VAL A 335 1.80 -7.71 40.13
N SER A 336 2.18 -8.63 41.02
CA SER A 336 3.13 -8.35 42.08
C SER A 336 4.55 -8.23 41.55
N LEU A 337 5.18 -7.06 41.74
CA LEU A 337 6.57 -6.83 41.30
C LEU A 337 7.59 -7.60 42.15
N THR A 338 7.20 -8.14 43.30
CA THR A 338 8.06 -9.06 44.05
C THR A 338 8.13 -10.43 43.37
N GLU A 339 7.04 -10.85 42.72
CA GLU A 339 6.96 -12.13 42.01
C GLU A 339 7.41 -11.99 40.54
N ALA A 340 7.21 -10.80 39.94
CA ALA A 340 7.62 -10.47 38.58
C ALA A 340 8.39 -9.12 38.54
N PRO A 341 9.67 -9.07 38.95
CA PRO A 341 10.43 -7.82 39.09
C PRO A 341 10.65 -7.03 37.78
N ASN A 342 10.67 -7.72 36.64
CA ASN A 342 10.85 -7.15 35.31
C ASN A 342 9.52 -6.84 34.59
N TYR A 343 8.37 -6.94 35.27
CA TYR A 343 7.06 -6.77 34.64
C TYR A 343 6.90 -5.40 33.99
N LEU A 344 7.19 -4.31 34.72
CA LEU A 344 7.04 -2.94 34.22
C LEU A 344 8.12 -2.51 33.22
N SER A 345 9.24 -3.26 33.12
CA SER A 345 10.23 -2.99 32.07
C SER A 345 9.76 -3.53 30.71
N ILE A 346 8.93 -4.57 30.71
CA ILE A 346 8.39 -5.20 29.51
C ILE A 346 7.03 -4.59 29.18
N ILE A 347 6.06 -4.66 30.11
CA ILE A 347 4.69 -4.20 29.92
C ILE A 347 4.57 -2.70 30.20
N LYS A 348 4.17 -1.93 29.19
CA LYS A 348 4.11 -0.46 29.24
C LYS A 348 2.79 0.11 29.76
N ASP A 349 1.69 -0.63 29.61
CA ASP A 349 0.36 -0.21 30.05
C ASP A 349 -0.29 -1.34 30.88
N PRO A 350 0.12 -1.50 32.15
CA PRO A 350 -0.42 -2.54 33.03
C PRO A 350 -1.90 -2.27 33.35
N VAL A 351 -2.73 -3.29 33.18
CA VAL A 351 -4.17 -3.26 33.49
C VAL A 351 -4.56 -4.57 34.14
N ASP A 352 -5.49 -4.52 35.10
CA ASP A 352 -6.11 -5.64 35.79
C ASP A 352 -7.61 -5.37 36.02
N LEU A 353 -8.34 -6.37 36.53
CA LEU A 353 -9.78 -6.27 36.70
C LEU A 353 -10.20 -5.33 37.84
N ASP A 354 -9.32 -4.98 38.78
CA ASP A 354 -9.60 -3.95 39.78
C ASP A 354 -9.50 -2.55 39.16
N ILE A 355 -8.52 -2.32 38.29
CA ILE A 355 -8.45 -1.09 37.46
C ILE A 355 -9.69 -0.96 36.58
N VAL A 356 -10.13 -2.04 35.94
CA VAL A 356 -11.36 -2.04 35.13
C VAL A 356 -12.60 -1.76 35.98
N THR A 357 -12.65 -2.28 37.21
CA THR A 357 -13.75 -2.03 38.16
C THR A 357 -13.80 -0.54 38.55
N GLU A 358 -12.65 0.04 38.90
CA GLU A 358 -12.53 1.45 39.22
C GLU A 358 -12.95 2.34 38.04
N ARG A 359 -12.46 2.04 36.83
CA ARG A 359 -12.84 2.75 35.61
C ARG A 359 -14.33 2.64 35.31
N LEU A 360 -14.97 1.50 35.59
CA LEU A 360 -16.40 1.33 35.39
C LEU A 360 -17.24 2.14 36.37
N SER A 361 -16.80 2.23 37.64
CA SER A 361 -17.45 3.11 38.63
C SER A 361 -17.42 4.59 38.26
N ARG A 362 -16.46 5.00 37.43
CA ARG A 362 -16.36 6.34 36.87
C ARG A 362 -17.27 6.40 35.64
N GLN A 363 -18.51 6.87 35.84
CA GLN A 363 -19.61 6.89 34.85
C GLN A 363 -19.30 7.51 33.47
N ASN A 364 -18.10 8.02 33.20
CA ASN A 364 -17.73 8.65 31.93
C ASN A 364 -16.55 7.97 31.23
N TYR A 365 -16.06 6.82 31.69
CA TYR A 365 -14.93 6.15 31.04
C TYR A 365 -15.39 5.19 29.94
N TYR A 366 -16.24 4.20 30.27
CA TYR A 366 -16.73 3.23 29.30
C TYR A 366 -18.03 3.69 28.63
N ILE A 367 -17.92 4.67 27.73
CA ILE A 367 -19.05 5.21 26.97
C ILE A 367 -19.45 4.34 25.76
N THR A 368 -18.62 3.35 25.40
CA THR A 368 -18.95 2.32 24.40
C THR A 368 -18.43 0.96 24.87
N LYS A 369 -19.08 -0.13 24.45
CA LYS A 369 -18.62 -1.50 24.75
C LYS A 369 -17.21 -1.79 24.24
N ASN A 370 -16.78 -1.09 23.19
CA ASN A 370 -15.45 -1.25 22.60
C ASN A 370 -14.33 -0.74 23.52
N ILE A 371 -14.56 0.34 24.29
CA ILE A 371 -13.55 0.85 25.25
C ILE A 371 -13.37 -0.17 26.39
N PHE A 372 -14.47 -0.74 26.88
CA PHE A 372 -14.44 -1.79 27.90
C PHE A 372 -13.75 -3.06 27.41
N HIS A 373 -14.11 -3.50 26.20
CA HIS A 373 -13.47 -4.65 25.55
C HIS A 373 -11.96 -4.44 25.34
N ALA A 374 -11.53 -3.23 24.96
CA ALA A 374 -10.12 -2.93 24.74
C ALA A 374 -9.27 -3.10 26.01
N ASP A 375 -9.78 -2.66 27.17
CA ASP A 375 -9.09 -2.86 28.45
C ASP A 375 -9.01 -4.34 28.83
N LEU A 376 -10.11 -5.08 28.69
CA LEU A 376 -10.13 -6.53 28.97
C LEU A 376 -9.19 -7.31 28.06
N LYS A 377 -9.14 -6.95 26.77
CA LYS A 377 -8.20 -7.54 25.82
C LYS A 377 -6.76 -7.19 26.17
N ARG A 378 -6.50 -5.97 26.66
CA ARG A 378 -5.15 -5.56 27.10
C ARG A 378 -4.67 -6.42 28.28
N ILE A 379 -5.54 -6.77 29.21
CA ILE A 379 -5.21 -7.69 30.31
C ILE A 379 -4.67 -9.02 29.76
N CYS A 380 -5.39 -9.64 28.82
CA CYS A 380 -4.97 -10.89 28.17
C CYS A 380 -3.66 -10.74 27.38
N ASN A 381 -3.54 -9.67 26.60
CA ASN A 381 -2.35 -9.41 25.78
C ASN A 381 -1.11 -9.19 26.64
N ASN A 382 -1.19 -8.39 27.70
CA ASN A 382 -0.08 -8.16 28.62
C ASN A 382 0.38 -9.48 29.27
N CYS A 383 -0.55 -10.37 29.58
CA CYS A 383 -0.23 -11.69 30.13
C CYS A 383 0.48 -12.57 29.09
N LYS A 384 -0.01 -12.61 27.84
CA LYS A 384 0.60 -13.36 26.74
C LYS A 384 2.01 -12.82 26.40
N GLU A 385 2.17 -11.50 26.37
CA GLU A 385 3.44 -10.82 26.07
C GLU A 385 4.50 -11.08 27.14
N PHE A 386 4.12 -10.99 28.42
CA PHE A 386 5.06 -11.20 29.51
C PHE A 386 5.47 -12.67 29.67
N ASN A 387 4.53 -13.61 29.53
CA ASN A 387 4.77 -15.03 29.86
C ASN A 387 5.21 -15.87 28.64
N GLY A 388 4.98 -15.40 27.41
CA GLY A 388 5.37 -16.09 26.19
C GLY A 388 4.54 -17.34 25.86
N GLU A 389 4.55 -17.73 24.59
CA GLU A 389 3.83 -18.89 24.06
C GLU A 389 4.27 -20.21 24.71
N GLY A 390 3.29 -21.09 24.99
CA GLY A 390 3.52 -22.38 25.64
C GLY A 390 3.58 -22.33 27.18
N SER A 391 3.53 -21.15 27.79
CA SER A 391 3.37 -21.03 29.25
C SER A 391 1.93 -21.29 29.71
N VAL A 392 1.76 -21.78 30.94
CA VAL A 392 0.43 -22.01 31.54
C VAL A 392 -0.39 -20.71 31.57
N TYR A 393 0.25 -19.57 31.83
CA TYR A 393 -0.40 -18.27 31.85
C TYR A 393 -0.85 -17.80 30.46
N TYR A 394 -0.09 -18.10 29.41
CA TYR A 394 -0.51 -17.83 28.03
C TYR A 394 -1.78 -18.61 27.67
N GLU A 395 -1.84 -19.89 28.01
CA GLU A 395 -3.01 -20.75 27.77
C GLU A 395 -4.24 -20.28 28.57
N ILE A 396 -4.05 -19.86 29.83
CA ILE A 396 -5.09 -19.25 30.65
C ILE A 396 -5.60 -17.95 30.00
N ALA A 397 -4.69 -17.07 29.56
CA ALA A 397 -5.06 -15.81 28.91
C ALA A 397 -5.82 -16.03 27.60
N ASP A 398 -5.48 -17.04 26.81
CA ASP A 398 -6.17 -17.36 25.55
C ASP A 398 -7.60 -17.86 25.77
N ARG A 399 -7.80 -18.78 26.71
CA ARG A 399 -9.16 -19.23 27.10
C ARG A 399 -9.98 -18.09 27.69
N PHE A 400 -9.36 -17.28 28.53
CA PHE A 400 -10.02 -16.14 29.17
C PHE A 400 -10.42 -15.06 28.15
N GLU A 401 -9.59 -14.77 27.15
CA GLU A 401 -9.91 -13.84 26.06
C GLU A 401 -11.11 -14.33 25.23
N LYS A 402 -11.15 -15.63 24.88
CA LYS A 402 -12.30 -16.24 24.18
C LYS A 402 -13.59 -16.12 24.98
N PHE A 403 -13.51 -16.35 26.30
CA PHE A 403 -14.64 -16.17 27.19
C PHE A 403 -15.10 -14.70 27.25
N ILE A 404 -14.17 -13.76 27.43
CA ILE A 404 -14.46 -12.31 27.39
C ILE A 404 -15.18 -11.93 26.09
N GLN A 405 -14.67 -12.38 24.94
CA GLN A 405 -15.28 -12.10 23.65
C GLN A 405 -16.73 -12.61 23.57
N SER A 406 -17.01 -13.78 24.13
CA SER A 406 -18.39 -14.31 24.22
C SER A 406 -19.30 -13.41 25.04
N GLN A 407 -18.81 -12.87 26.17
CA GLN A 407 -19.59 -11.99 27.03
C GLN A 407 -19.82 -10.63 26.36
N ILE A 408 -18.80 -10.05 25.72
CA ILE A 408 -18.92 -8.77 25.01
C ILE A 408 -19.97 -8.83 23.88
N ASN A 409 -20.07 -9.98 23.20
CA ASN A 409 -21.07 -10.17 22.14
C ASN A 409 -22.52 -10.18 22.65
N THR A 410 -22.74 -10.35 23.97
CA THR A 410 -24.09 -10.28 24.57
C THR A 410 -24.58 -8.85 24.81
N ILE A 411 -23.68 -7.86 24.76
CA ILE A 411 -24.02 -6.45 24.88
C ILE A 411 -24.69 -6.02 23.58
N VAL A 412 -25.94 -5.57 23.66
CA VAL A 412 -26.74 -5.09 22.53
C VAL A 412 -26.17 -3.77 22.02
#